data_AF-A0A7X3A7F4-F1
#
_entry.id   AF-A0A7X3A7F4-F1
#
_cell.length_a   1.000
_cell.length_b   1.000
_cell.length_c   1.000
_cell.angle_alpha   90.00
_cell.angle_beta   90.00
_cell.angle_gamma   90.00
#
_symmetry.space_group_name_H-M   'P 1'
#
loop_
_entity.id
_entity.type
_entity.pdbx_description
1 polymer ?
#
loop_
_entity_poly.entity_id
_entity_poly.type
_entity_poly.pdbx_seq_one_letter_code
_entity_poly.pdbx_strand_id
1 'polypeptide(L)'
;MPLTPLDIHNKEFGRRLRGYDEDEVNEFLDQVIKDYEAIIRENKELQNQILNLQEKLNHFANIEETLSKTIIVAQEAADEVRNNAKKEAQLIIKESEKNADRIINESLAKSRKVSLEVEELKKQASIYRARFRTLVEAQLELLSQDGWDTLESQQPSASSTLEQLQRG
;
A
#
# COMPACT_ATOMS: atom_id res chain seq x y z
N MET A 1 0.94 -14.00 73.46
CA MET A 1 -0.39 -13.60 72.98
C MET A 1 -0.86 -12.45 73.86
N PRO A 2 -1.42 -11.37 73.29
CA PRO A 2 -2.09 -10.36 74.09
C PRO A 2 -3.33 -10.97 74.78
N LEU A 3 -3.72 -10.41 75.93
CA LEU A 3 -4.93 -10.81 76.65
C LEU A 3 -6.16 -10.65 75.74
N THR A 4 -7.12 -11.57 75.84
CA THR A 4 -8.45 -11.38 75.21
C THR A 4 -9.39 -10.64 76.16
N PRO A 5 -10.45 -9.98 75.66
CA PRO A 5 -11.49 -9.41 76.52
C PRO A 5 -12.06 -10.43 77.52
N LEU A 6 -12.17 -11.69 77.11
CA LEU A 6 -12.60 -12.80 77.96
C LEU A 6 -11.58 -13.14 79.06
N ASP A 7 -10.29 -13.05 78.77
CA ASP A 7 -9.23 -13.24 79.77
C ASP A 7 -9.21 -12.12 80.83
N ILE A 8 -9.62 -10.91 80.45
CA ILE A 8 -9.73 -9.76 81.36
C ILE A 8 -10.98 -9.94 82.25
N HIS A 9 -12.11 -10.36 81.67
CA HIS A 9 -13.35 -10.62 82.41
C HIS A 9 -13.19 -11.76 83.45
N ASN A 10 -12.49 -12.84 83.08
CA ASN A 10 -12.32 -14.01 83.96
C ASN A 10 -11.15 -13.87 84.94
N LYS A 11 -10.55 -12.67 85.05
CA LYS A 11 -9.37 -12.45 85.88
C LYS A 11 -9.77 -12.25 87.34
N GLU A 12 -9.43 -13.24 88.18
CA GLU A 12 -9.55 -13.09 89.63
C GLU A 12 -8.29 -12.47 90.25
N PHE A 13 -8.47 -11.52 91.17
CA PHE A 13 -7.41 -10.89 91.94
C PHE A 13 -7.42 -11.39 93.40
N GLY A 14 -6.23 -11.65 93.96
CA GLY A 14 -6.11 -12.09 95.35
C GLY A 14 -6.28 -10.95 96.35
N ARG A 15 -7.05 -11.17 97.42
CA ARG A 15 -7.31 -10.18 98.48
C ARG A 15 -6.11 -10.01 99.42
N ARG A 16 -5.76 -8.76 99.76
CA ARG A 16 -4.74 -8.41 100.78
C ARG A 16 -5.26 -7.29 101.69
N LEU A 17 -4.75 -7.22 102.93
CA LEU A 17 -5.23 -6.30 103.99
C LEU A 17 -5.16 -4.79 103.63
N ARG A 18 -4.43 -4.44 102.57
CA ARG A 18 -4.42 -3.12 101.91
C ARG A 18 -4.46 -3.39 100.40
N GLY A 19 -5.55 -3.03 99.73
CA GLY A 19 -5.79 -3.25 98.31
C GLY A 19 -6.68 -2.16 97.73
N TYR A 20 -6.85 -2.18 96.40
CA TYR A 20 -7.81 -1.33 95.70
C TYR A 20 -9.24 -1.80 95.99
N ASP A 21 -10.20 -0.89 95.83
CA ASP A 21 -11.62 -1.22 95.92
C ASP A 21 -12.01 -2.16 94.76
N GLU A 22 -12.64 -3.29 95.09
CA GLU A 22 -13.01 -4.31 94.10
C GLU A 22 -14.06 -3.78 93.13
N ASP A 23 -15.00 -2.96 93.59
CA ASP A 23 -16.10 -2.45 92.76
C ASP A 23 -15.57 -1.41 91.75
N GLU A 24 -14.70 -0.50 92.18
CA GLU A 24 -14.07 0.51 91.31
C GLU A 24 -13.15 -0.15 90.26
N VAL A 25 -12.41 -1.20 90.65
CA VAL A 25 -11.57 -1.98 89.73
C VAL A 25 -12.42 -2.72 88.71
N ASN A 26 -13.54 -3.34 89.12
CA ASN A 26 -14.43 -4.04 88.20
C ASN A 26 -15.08 -3.10 87.19
N GLU A 27 -15.55 -1.92 87.62
CA GLU A 27 -16.11 -0.90 86.73
C GLU A 27 -15.07 -0.41 85.70
N PHE A 28 -13.83 -0.21 86.13
CA PHE A 28 -12.73 0.13 85.23
C PHE A 28 -12.41 -1.01 84.24
N LEU A 29 -12.38 -2.26 84.71
CA LEU A 29 -12.15 -3.43 83.85
C LEU A 29 -13.25 -3.62 82.81
N ASP A 30 -14.52 -3.35 83.15
CA ASP A 30 -15.63 -3.36 82.19
C ASP A 30 -15.45 -2.31 81.08
N GLN A 31 -14.96 -1.11 81.42
CA GLN A 31 -14.64 -0.10 80.42
C GLN A 31 -13.47 -0.52 79.55
N VAL A 32 -12.41 -1.08 80.14
CA VAL A 32 -11.25 -1.62 79.40
C VAL A 32 -11.68 -2.73 78.45
N ILE A 33 -12.55 -3.65 78.88
CA ILE A 33 -13.09 -4.73 78.04
C ILE A 33 -13.80 -4.16 76.81
N LYS A 34 -14.69 -3.18 77.00
CA LYS A 34 -15.43 -2.53 75.89
C LYS A 34 -14.50 -1.86 74.89
N ASP A 35 -13.51 -1.10 75.38
CA ASP A 35 -12.56 -0.40 74.52
C ASP A 35 -11.66 -1.40 73.77
N TYR A 36 -11.26 -2.49 74.43
CA TYR A 36 -10.46 -3.53 73.82
C TYR A 36 -11.23 -4.30 72.73
N GLU A 37 -12.52 -4.60 72.96
CA GLU A 37 -13.40 -5.17 71.93
C GLU A 37 -13.57 -4.23 70.72
N ALA A 38 -13.72 -2.94 70.96
CA ALA A 38 -13.82 -1.93 69.90
C ALA A 38 -12.54 -1.90 69.05
N ILE A 39 -11.36 -1.88 69.70
CA ILE A 39 -10.06 -1.90 69.01
C ILE A 39 -9.88 -3.20 68.20
N ILE A 40 -10.25 -4.36 68.75
CA ILE A 40 -10.15 -5.63 68.02
C ILE A 40 -11.03 -5.61 66.77
N ARG A 41 -12.25 -5.07 66.89
CA ARG A 41 -13.18 -4.95 65.77
C ARG A 41 -12.63 -4.02 64.69
N GLU A 42 -12.16 -2.84 65.07
CA GLU A 42 -11.55 -1.87 64.16
C GLU A 42 -10.30 -2.45 63.48
N ASN A 43 -9.43 -3.14 64.24
CA ASN A 43 -8.24 -3.77 63.67
C ASN A 43 -8.60 -4.81 62.61
N LYS A 44 -9.62 -5.64 62.87
CA LYS A 44 -10.12 -6.62 61.91
C LYS A 44 -10.70 -5.95 60.66
N GLU A 45 -11.43 -4.84 60.83
CA GLU A 45 -11.98 -4.07 59.70
C GLU A 45 -10.87 -3.44 58.85
N LEU A 46 -9.87 -2.82 59.49
CA LEU A 46 -8.70 -2.26 58.80
C LEU A 46 -7.89 -3.34 58.08
N GLN A 47 -7.69 -4.51 58.69
CA GLN A 47 -7.05 -5.65 58.03
C GLN A 47 -7.81 -6.09 56.77
N ASN A 48 -9.14 -6.18 56.84
CA ASN A 48 -9.96 -6.50 55.68
C ASN A 48 -9.87 -5.42 54.59
N GLN A 49 -9.85 -4.14 54.97
CA GLN A 49 -9.68 -3.03 54.03
C GLN A 49 -8.31 -3.08 53.34
N ILE A 50 -7.24 -3.35 54.08
CA ILE A 50 -5.88 -3.50 53.54
C ILE A 50 -5.86 -4.64 52.51
N LEU A 51 -6.43 -5.80 52.85
CA LEU A 51 -6.50 -6.94 51.92
C LEU A 51 -7.22 -6.58 50.62
N ASN A 52 -8.39 -5.92 50.71
CA ASN A 52 -9.15 -5.48 49.54
C ASN A 52 -8.39 -4.45 48.69
N LEU A 53 -7.75 -3.47 49.33
CA LEU A 53 -6.93 -2.48 48.64
C LEU A 53 -5.73 -3.13 47.94
N GLN A 54 -5.11 -4.13 48.56
CA GLN A 54 -3.98 -4.84 48.01
C GLN A 54 -4.39 -5.70 46.80
N GLU A 55 -5.56 -6.35 46.84
CA GLU A 55 -6.14 -7.02 45.67
C GLU A 55 -6.41 -6.06 44.51
N LYS A 56 -6.97 -4.88 44.79
CA LYS A 56 -7.20 -3.84 43.77
C LYS A 56 -5.89 -3.33 43.16
N LEU A 57 -4.88 -3.09 43.99
CA LEU A 57 -3.55 -2.67 43.51
C LEU A 57 -2.93 -3.73 42.60
N ASN A 58 -2.99 -5.00 42.98
CA ASN A 58 -2.51 -6.10 42.14
C ASN A 58 -3.28 -6.17 40.82
N HIS A 59 -4.60 -5.97 40.83
CA HIS A 59 -5.39 -5.91 39.62
C HIS A 59 -4.97 -4.76 38.69
N PHE A 60 -4.77 -3.56 39.24
CA PHE A 60 -4.30 -2.41 38.46
C PHE A 60 -2.89 -2.61 37.91
N ALA A 61 -1.97 -3.19 38.69
CA ALA A 61 -0.63 -3.51 38.22
C ALA A 61 -0.65 -4.48 37.03
N ASN A 62 -1.51 -5.50 37.07
CA ASN A 62 -1.68 -6.43 35.95
C ASN A 62 -2.27 -5.74 34.70
N ILE A 63 -3.22 -4.82 34.89
CA ILE A 63 -3.78 -4.03 33.78
C ILE A 63 -2.71 -3.14 33.17
N GLU A 64 -1.92 -2.44 33.99
CA GLU A 64 -0.84 -1.57 33.55
C GLU A 64 0.20 -2.36 32.73
N GLU A 65 0.62 -3.52 33.21
CA GLU A 65 1.55 -4.40 32.51
C GLU A 65 0.97 -4.85 31.15
N THR A 66 -0.29 -5.26 31.14
CA THR A 66 -0.98 -5.70 29.91
C THR A 66 -1.13 -4.56 28.92
N LEU A 67 -1.49 -3.36 29.39
CA LEU A 67 -1.62 -2.17 28.56
C LEU A 67 -0.27 -1.77 27.97
N SER A 68 0.79 -1.76 28.78
CA SER A 68 2.15 -1.46 28.32
C SER A 68 2.60 -2.44 27.24
N LYS A 69 2.37 -3.75 27.42
CA LYS A 69 2.68 -4.76 26.39
C LYS A 69 1.86 -4.53 25.12
N THR A 70 0.58 -4.22 25.25
CA THR A 70 -0.31 -3.96 24.11
C THR A 70 0.15 -2.76 23.29
N ILE A 71 0.58 -1.67 23.96
CA ILE A 71 1.10 -0.48 23.29
C ILE A 71 2.36 -0.80 22.50
N ILE A 72 3.28 -1.58 23.07
CA ILE A 72 4.52 -1.98 22.40
C ILE A 72 4.20 -2.81 21.15
N VAL A 73 3.33 -3.82 21.27
CA VAL A 73 2.93 -4.66 20.13
C VAL A 73 2.23 -3.84 19.05
N ALA A 74 1.36 -2.90 19.42
CA ALA A 74 0.71 -2.02 18.46
C ALA A 74 1.71 -1.12 17.73
N GLN A 75 2.73 -0.61 18.43
CA GLN A 75 3.79 0.20 17.84
C GLN A 75 4.66 -0.63 16.88
N GLU A 76 5.08 -1.83 17.28
CA GLU A 76 5.86 -2.75 16.43
C GLU A 76 5.08 -3.11 15.16
N ALA A 77 3.79 -3.43 15.28
CA ALA A 77 2.94 -3.71 14.14
C ALA A 77 2.79 -2.50 13.20
N ALA A 78 2.64 -1.29 13.76
CA ALA A 78 2.57 -0.06 12.97
C ALA A 78 3.88 0.21 12.21
N ASP A 79 5.02 0.01 12.87
CA ASP A 79 6.35 0.17 12.26
C ASP A 79 6.60 -0.88 11.18
N GLU A 80 6.18 -2.13 11.39
CA GLU A 80 6.26 -3.19 10.40
C GLU A 80 5.45 -2.85 9.14
N VAL A 81 4.19 -2.44 9.31
CA VAL A 81 3.31 -2.02 8.20
C VAL A 81 3.94 -0.86 7.43
N ARG A 82 4.46 0.15 8.15
CA ARG A 82 5.12 1.31 7.51
C ARG A 82 6.35 0.91 6.71
N ASN A 83 7.18 0.02 7.26
CA ASN A 83 8.39 -0.45 6.60
C ASN A 83 8.08 -1.30 5.36
N ASN A 84 7.07 -2.18 5.45
CA ASN A 84 6.64 -3.00 4.33
C ASN A 84 6.05 -2.13 3.20
N ALA A 85 5.16 -1.19 3.53
CA ALA A 85 4.61 -0.25 2.56
C ALA A 85 5.71 0.59 1.87
N LYS A 86 6.74 1.02 2.62
CA LYS A 86 7.87 1.75 2.04
C LYS A 86 8.69 0.90 1.07
N LYS A 87 8.97 -0.36 1.41
CA LYS A 87 9.68 -1.30 0.53
C LYS A 87 8.87 -1.58 -0.74
N GLU A 88 7.58 -1.83 -0.59
CA GLU A 88 6.67 -2.09 -1.71
C GLU A 88 6.59 -0.88 -2.65
N ALA A 89 6.42 0.33 -2.10
CA ALA A 89 6.44 1.56 -2.89
C ALA A 89 7.75 1.74 -3.68
N GLN A 90 8.90 1.45 -3.07
CA GLN A 90 10.20 1.51 -3.76
C GLN A 90 10.30 0.48 -4.89
N LEU A 91 9.78 -0.74 -4.68
CA LEU A 91 9.74 -1.77 -5.72
C LEU A 91 8.84 -1.36 -6.89
N ILE A 92 7.65 -0.82 -6.60
CA ILE A 92 6.72 -0.33 -7.63
C ILE A 92 7.36 0.77 -8.48
N ILE A 93 8.03 1.74 -7.83
CA ILE A 93 8.72 2.83 -8.54
C ILE A 93 9.81 2.24 -9.46
N LYS A 94 10.66 1.36 -8.92
CA LYS A 94 11.76 0.75 -9.68
C LYS A 94 11.27 -0.09 -10.85
N GLU A 95 10.19 -0.83 -10.67
CA GLU A 95 9.57 -1.64 -11.74
C GLU A 95 8.94 -0.74 -12.81
N SER A 96 8.27 0.33 -12.38
CA SER A 96 7.67 1.32 -13.27
C SER A 96 8.72 2.04 -14.12
N GLU A 97 9.83 2.45 -13.51
CA GLU A 97 10.99 3.04 -14.22
C GLU A 97 11.54 2.08 -15.26
N LYS A 98 11.79 0.81 -14.88
CA LYS A 98 12.29 -0.21 -15.81
C LYS A 98 11.32 -0.47 -16.97
N ASN A 99 10.02 -0.49 -16.70
CA ASN A 99 9.01 -0.70 -17.74
C ASN A 99 8.91 0.53 -18.67
N ALA A 100 8.98 1.74 -18.13
CA ALA A 100 9.01 2.97 -18.91
C ALA A 100 10.23 2.99 -19.84
N ASP A 101 11.42 2.68 -19.32
CA ASP A 101 12.65 2.58 -20.12
C ASP A 101 12.51 1.55 -21.24
N ARG A 102 11.91 0.39 -20.94
CA ARG A 102 11.64 -0.65 -21.95
C ARG A 102 10.73 -0.13 -23.06
N ILE A 103 9.61 0.51 -22.70
CA ILE A 103 8.64 1.05 -23.65
C ILE A 103 9.27 2.14 -24.54
N ILE A 104 10.07 3.03 -23.94
CA ILE A 104 10.78 4.09 -24.67
C ILE A 104 11.76 3.47 -25.67
N ASN A 105 12.60 2.54 -25.23
CA ASN A 105 13.58 1.89 -26.09
C ASN A 105 12.92 1.11 -27.25
N GLU A 106 11.84 0.39 -26.97
CA GLU A 106 11.07 -0.32 -28.00
C GLU A 106 10.44 0.65 -29.01
N SER A 107 9.88 1.75 -28.52
CA SER A 107 9.30 2.81 -29.35
C SER A 107 10.36 3.49 -30.22
N LEU A 108 11.54 3.79 -29.68
CA LEU A 108 12.66 4.36 -30.43
C LEU A 108 13.18 3.39 -31.50
N ALA A 109 13.31 2.10 -31.17
CA ALA A 109 13.72 1.09 -32.14
C ALA A 109 12.72 0.97 -33.29
N LYS A 110 11.42 0.95 -32.98
CA LYS A 110 10.35 0.91 -33.98
C LYS A 110 10.33 2.17 -34.84
N SER A 111 10.50 3.34 -34.23
CA SER A 111 10.60 4.62 -34.95
C SER A 111 11.75 4.62 -35.95
N ARG A 112 12.96 4.21 -35.51
CA ARG A 112 14.12 4.09 -36.41
C ARG A 112 13.87 3.14 -37.57
N LYS A 113 13.26 1.97 -37.30
CA LYS A 113 12.91 1.01 -38.34
C LYS A 113 11.97 1.61 -39.38
N VAL A 114 10.90 2.27 -38.95
CA VAL A 114 9.95 2.94 -39.85
C VAL A 114 10.63 4.05 -40.65
N SER A 115 11.52 4.85 -40.04
CA SER A 115 12.28 5.87 -40.76
C SER A 115 13.14 5.28 -41.89
N LEU A 116 13.82 4.17 -41.64
CA LEU A 116 14.62 3.47 -42.66
C LEU A 116 13.73 2.90 -43.78
N GLU A 117 12.59 2.31 -43.44
CA GLU A 117 11.62 1.81 -44.43
C GLU A 117 11.08 2.96 -45.32
N VAL A 118 10.82 4.14 -44.75
CA VAL A 118 10.40 5.32 -45.49
C VAL A 118 11.49 5.82 -46.44
N GLU A 119 12.76 5.84 -46.02
CA GLU A 119 13.88 6.21 -46.91
C GLU A 119 14.04 5.23 -48.08
N GLU A 120 13.94 3.93 -47.81
CA GLU A 120 14.02 2.91 -48.86
C GLU A 120 12.84 3.01 -49.85
N LEU A 121 11.61 3.21 -49.36
CA LEU A 121 10.44 3.43 -50.21
C LEU A 121 10.60 4.67 -51.09
N LYS A 122 11.13 5.78 -50.55
CA LYS A 122 11.42 6.99 -51.34
C LYS A 122 12.42 6.70 -52.45
N LYS A 123 13.48 5.94 -52.15
CA LYS A 123 14.49 5.53 -53.14
C LYS A 123 13.86 4.66 -54.24
N GLN A 124 13.05 3.68 -53.86
CA GLN A 124 12.34 2.82 -54.82
C GLN A 124 11.38 3.62 -55.71
N ALA A 125 10.63 4.55 -55.14
CA ALA A 125 9.75 5.45 -55.89
C ALA A 125 10.53 6.32 -56.89
N SER A 126 11.69 6.84 -56.49
CA SER A 126 12.57 7.62 -57.38
C SER A 126 13.10 6.78 -58.55
N ILE A 127 13.56 5.55 -58.28
CA ILE A 127 14.04 4.63 -59.32
C ILE A 127 12.90 4.25 -60.26
N TYR A 128 11.73 3.92 -59.73
CA TYR A 128 10.55 3.61 -60.52
C TYR A 128 10.17 4.78 -61.42
N ARG A 129 10.10 6.00 -60.88
CA ARG A 129 9.82 7.22 -61.64
C ARG A 129 10.83 7.42 -62.78
N ALA A 130 12.13 7.23 -62.53
CA ALA A 130 13.16 7.34 -63.55
C ALA A 130 12.96 6.31 -64.67
N ARG A 131 12.74 5.03 -64.32
CA ARG A 131 12.48 3.96 -65.29
C ARG A 131 11.23 4.22 -66.12
N PHE A 132 10.15 4.66 -65.47
CA PHE A 132 8.89 4.97 -66.15
C PHE A 132 9.07 6.14 -67.12
N ARG A 133 9.81 7.17 -66.72
CA ARG A 133 10.15 8.29 -67.59
C ARG A 133 10.89 7.84 -68.84
N THR A 134 11.95 7.05 -68.69
CA THR A 134 12.72 6.51 -69.82
C THR A 134 11.85 5.66 -70.74
N LEU A 135 10.93 4.86 -70.19
CA LEU A 135 10.00 4.06 -70.99
C LEU A 135 9.07 4.95 -71.82
N VAL A 136 8.49 5.99 -71.22
CA VAL A 136 7.62 6.94 -71.93
C VAL A 136 8.39 7.74 -72.98
N GLU A 137 9.61 8.19 -72.67
CA GLU A 137 10.49 8.89 -73.61
C GLU A 137 10.82 8.00 -74.82
N ALA A 138 11.14 6.72 -74.60
CA ALA A 138 11.37 5.76 -75.69
C ALA A 138 10.12 5.50 -76.55
N GLN A 139 8.93 5.43 -75.93
CA GLN A 139 7.67 5.27 -76.67
C GLN A 139 7.32 6.53 -77.49
N LEU A 140 7.59 7.72 -76.94
CA LEU A 140 7.43 8.98 -77.66
C LEU A 140 8.41 9.07 -78.84
N GLU A 141 9.68 8.69 -78.63
CA GLU A 141 10.71 8.69 -79.67
C GLU A 141 10.29 7.79 -80.85
N LEU A 142 9.74 6.61 -80.55
CA LEU A 142 9.25 5.65 -81.54
C LEU A 142 8.02 6.17 -82.31
N LEU A 143 7.15 6.96 -81.67
CA LEU A 143 6.05 7.64 -82.35
C LEU A 143 6.53 8.82 -83.21
N SER A 144 7.60 9.51 -82.80
CA SER A 144 8.19 10.62 -83.53
C SER A 144 9.16 10.21 -84.65
N GLN A 145 9.64 8.95 -84.67
CA GLN A 145 10.39 8.42 -85.82
C GLN A 145 9.45 8.13 -87.00
N ASP A 146 9.37 9.10 -87.92
CA ASP A 146 9.26 9.04 -89.40
C ASP A 146 8.54 7.87 -90.12
N GLY A 147 7.68 7.10 -89.46
CA GLY A 147 6.84 6.07 -90.09
C GLY A 147 5.38 6.52 -90.32
N TRP A 148 4.92 7.52 -89.57
CA TRP A 148 3.52 7.96 -89.59
C TRP A 148 3.24 9.03 -90.65
N ASP A 149 4.18 9.95 -90.92
CA ASP A 149 4.05 10.94 -92.02
C ASP A 149 4.03 10.25 -93.41
N THR A 150 4.69 9.10 -93.54
CA THR A 150 4.62 8.26 -94.76
C THR A 150 3.31 7.49 -94.92
N LEU A 151 2.57 7.25 -93.83
CA LEU A 151 1.24 6.61 -93.88
C LEU A 151 0.15 7.61 -94.25
N GLU A 152 0.28 8.87 -93.84
CA GLU A 152 -0.69 9.94 -94.17
C GLU A 152 -0.55 10.43 -95.62
N SER A 153 0.66 10.37 -96.18
CA SER A 153 0.95 10.72 -97.58
C SER A 153 0.59 9.63 -98.61
N GLN A 154 0.21 8.42 -98.18
CA GLN A 154 -0.22 7.32 -99.06
C GLN A 154 -1.74 7.09 -99.06
N GLN A 155 -2.55 8.16 -99.12
CA GLN A 155 -3.90 8.02 -99.68
C GLN A 155 -3.83 8.20 -101.20
N PRO A 156 -3.97 7.13 -102.02
CA PRO A 156 -4.33 7.33 -103.41
C PRO A 156 -5.77 7.88 -103.43
N SER A 157 -5.94 9.04 -104.03
CA SER A 157 -7.24 9.61 -104.37
C SER A 157 -8.08 8.57 -105.11
N ALA A 158 -9.08 7.99 -104.45
CA ALA A 158 -10.07 7.08 -105.05
C ALA A 158 -11.07 7.84 -105.95
N SER A 159 -10.60 8.82 -106.71
CA SER A 159 -11.40 9.69 -107.57
C SER A 159 -10.94 9.74 -109.03
N SER A 160 -9.93 8.97 -109.44
CA SER A 160 -9.46 8.93 -110.85
C SER A 160 -9.89 7.70 -111.65
N THR A 161 -10.55 6.70 -111.05
CA THR A 161 -10.97 5.46 -111.74
C THR A 161 -12.40 5.45 -112.27
N LEU A 162 -13.22 6.48 -112.02
CA LEU A 162 -14.59 6.56 -112.55
C LEU A 162 -14.73 7.32 -113.89
N GLU A 163 -13.71 8.07 -114.36
CA GLU A 163 -13.78 8.79 -115.64
C GLU A 163 -13.33 7.97 -116.87
N GLN A 164 -12.69 6.82 -116.70
CA GLN A 164 -12.22 5.98 -117.83
C GLN A 164 -13.19 4.88 -118.26
N LEU A 165 -14.35 4.72 -117.61
CA LEU A 165 -15.37 3.72 -118.00
C LEU A 165 -16.58 4.31 -118.74
N GLN A 166 -16.56 5.61 -119.11
CA GLN A 166 -17.61 6.25 -119.93
C GLN A 166 -17.16 6.65 -121.35
N ARG A 167 -15.96 6.23 -121.78
CA ARG A 167 -15.53 6.35 -123.20
C ARG A 167 -14.85 5.06 -123.66
N GLY A 168 -15.66 4.06 -123.98
CA GLY A 168 -15.27 2.82 -124.65
C GLY A 168 -16.49 2.18 -125.27
#